data_AF-A0A978UCM6-F1
#
_entry.id   AF-A0A978UCM6-F1
#
_cell.length_a   1.000
_cell.length_b   1.000
_cell.length_c   1.000
_cell.angle_alpha   90.00
_cell.angle_beta   90.00
_cell.angle_gamma   90.00
#
_symmetry.space_group_name_H-M   'P 1'
#
loop_
_entity.id
_entity.type
_entity.pdbx_description
1 polymer ?
#
loop_
_entity_poly.entity_id
_entity_poly.type
_entity_poly.pdbx_seq_one_letter_code
_entity_poly.pdbx_strand_id
1 'polypeptide(L)'
;MHSLGVNAYRFSISWERILPRIEPFVTIYHHEMPQILEDRYGGWLSHLIQEDFLHYAAVCFKEFGDRVKYWTTLNEANHIADFSYLIGQLPPMHCSPPFGNCSVGNSDVEPLIALHNMLMSHAKAANLYHKHFQAKQGGVVGIVVHAFMYEPFRDDEEVDREAVKRALAFNVAWMLDPLVYGEYPAEMRRYLGLDLPRFSDEEKELIRGSLDFIGLNHYSTLYAKDCIFSSCSAGGDRPIRGFLSTFTERDGIPIGEPTGMKTFFVVPRGMKKIVNYLKERYNNMPIFVTENGYSPKGEENEPVEDMLQDVNRIKFHKAYLAALASAIREGADVRGYFIWSLMDNFEWTHGYSVKFGLYYIDRISNSLQRTPKLSATWFTSFLTNTTLFNRTTQVSVPPHNPNVIHNSKSKDLNSANPFSLEPALVHIRLKVDILKMVRAVATGMFSLTSQEDIEIMQSLRVNAYRFSISWTRILPKGRFGNVNPKGIEFYNKIIDNLLLRGIEPFVTIFHADMPQIPENRYGGWLNHLIQ
;
A
#
# COMPACT_ATOMS: atom_id res chain seq x y z
N MET A 1 28.40 43.85 15.56
CA MET A 1 27.62 43.73 14.32
C MET A 1 27.92 44.86 13.32
N HIS A 2 27.95 46.14 13.70
CA HIS A 2 28.30 47.23 12.77
C HIS A 2 29.80 47.30 12.37
N SER A 3 30.69 46.62 13.10
CA SER A 3 32.12 46.49 12.77
C SER A 3 32.46 45.31 11.85
N LEU A 4 31.48 44.49 11.47
CA LEU A 4 31.67 43.26 10.69
C LEU A 4 30.98 43.27 9.32
N GLY A 5 30.30 44.35 8.93
CA GLY A 5 29.73 44.52 7.59
C GLY A 5 28.70 43.45 7.17
N VAL A 6 28.01 42.81 8.12
CA VAL A 6 27.03 41.74 7.82
C VAL A 6 25.61 42.30 7.83
N ASN A 7 24.90 42.22 6.68
CA ASN A 7 23.53 42.73 6.50
C ASN A 7 22.41 41.70 6.77
N ALA A 8 22.74 40.51 7.28
CA ALA A 8 21.76 39.55 7.76
C ALA A 8 22.35 38.64 8.83
N TYR A 9 21.64 38.49 9.95
CA TYR A 9 22.00 37.61 11.06
C TYR A 9 20.97 36.50 11.17
N ARG A 10 21.40 35.25 10.93
CA ARG A 10 20.60 34.04 11.12
C ARG A 10 20.82 33.57 12.56
N PHE A 11 19.79 33.67 13.39
CA PHE A 11 19.73 32.98 14.67
C PHE A 11 18.80 31.77 14.56
N SER A 12 19.10 30.71 15.30
CA SER A 12 18.18 29.61 15.54
C SER A 12 17.44 29.87 16.85
N ILE A 13 16.14 29.61 16.86
CA ILE A 13 15.39 29.45 18.09
C ILE A 13 15.62 28.00 18.53
N SER A 14 16.12 27.79 19.75
CA SER A 14 16.21 26.44 20.33
C SER A 14 14.78 25.89 20.54
N TRP A 15 14.46 24.85 19.77
CA TRP A 15 13.14 24.23 19.70
C TRP A 15 12.70 23.61 21.04
N GLU A 16 13.65 23.35 21.95
CA GLU A 16 13.38 22.86 23.32
C GLU A 16 12.60 23.85 24.21
N ARG A 17 12.48 25.13 23.81
CA ARG A 17 11.74 26.15 24.58
C ARG A 17 10.30 26.39 24.13
N ILE A 18 9.86 25.84 22.98
CA ILE A 18 8.56 26.20 22.37
C ILE A 18 7.51 25.09 22.47
N LEU A 19 7.92 23.82 22.54
CA LEU A 19 6.97 22.72 22.70
C LEU A 19 7.00 22.22 24.14
N PRO A 20 5.91 22.35 24.93
CA PRO A 20 5.79 21.58 26.16
C PRO A 20 5.95 20.09 25.79
N ARG A 21 6.80 19.41 26.56
CA ARG A 21 7.09 17.98 26.49
C ARG A 21 5.83 17.21 26.06
N ILE A 22 5.89 16.55 24.90
CA ILE A 22 4.83 15.64 24.47
C ILE A 22 4.79 14.53 25.54
N GLU A 23 3.79 14.58 26.42
CA GLU A 23 3.50 13.46 27.31
C GLU A 23 3.24 12.22 26.44
N PRO A 24 3.87 11.08 26.73
CA PRO A 24 3.60 9.85 25.99
C PRO A 24 2.12 9.49 26.16
N PHE A 25 1.35 9.69 25.10
CA PHE A 25 -0.02 9.21 25.00
C PHE A 25 0.01 7.72 24.69
N VAL A 26 0.14 6.89 25.74
CA VAL A 26 0.03 5.44 25.63
C VAL A 26 -1.39 5.10 25.20
N THR A 27 -1.54 4.71 23.93
CA THR A 27 -2.79 4.14 23.45
C THR A 27 -2.75 2.66 23.79
N ILE A 28 -3.47 2.28 24.86
CA ILE A 28 -3.53 0.89 25.34
C ILE A 28 -4.30 -0.01 24.36
N TYR A 29 -5.11 0.57 23.47
CA TYR A 29 -6.12 -0.13 22.67
C TYR A 29 -6.30 0.54 21.30
N HIS A 30 -6.12 -0.18 20.19
CA HIS A 30 -6.14 0.38 18.82
C HIS A 30 -6.86 -0.57 17.85
N HIS A 31 -8.17 -0.35 17.65
CA HIS A 31 -8.94 -0.98 16.58
C HIS A 31 -9.39 0.09 15.58
N GLU A 32 -9.26 -0.15 14.29
CA GLU A 32 -9.72 0.76 13.24
C GLU A 32 -11.25 0.83 13.11
N MET A 33 -12.01 -0.15 13.62
CA MET A 33 -13.46 -0.04 13.80
C MET A 33 -13.79 -0.08 15.30
N PRO A 34 -14.64 0.82 15.83
CA PRO A 34 -15.03 0.74 17.23
C PRO A 34 -15.74 -0.58 17.54
N GLN A 35 -15.18 -1.36 18.48
CA GLN A 35 -15.71 -2.68 18.87
C GLN A 35 -17.19 -2.63 19.25
N ILE A 36 -17.65 -1.51 19.82
CA ILE A 36 -19.06 -1.29 20.14
C ILE A 36 -20.00 -1.41 18.92
N LEU A 37 -19.51 -1.16 17.70
CA LEU A 37 -20.31 -1.32 16.48
C LEU A 37 -20.45 -2.80 16.09
N GLU A 38 -19.37 -3.57 16.27
CA GLU A 38 -19.40 -5.03 16.15
C GLU A 38 -20.36 -5.63 17.17
N ASP A 39 -20.22 -5.26 18.45
CA ASP A 39 -21.04 -5.81 19.54
C ASP A 39 -22.54 -5.45 19.41
N ARG A 40 -22.86 -4.27 18.84
CA ARG A 40 -24.24 -3.80 18.72
C ARG A 40 -24.99 -4.41 17.55
N TYR A 41 -24.33 -4.58 16.41
CA TYR A 41 -25.02 -4.96 15.18
C TYR A 41 -24.16 -5.76 14.19
N GLY A 42 -22.96 -6.24 14.57
CA GLY A 42 -22.10 -7.06 13.71
C GLY A 42 -21.31 -6.26 12.67
N GLY A 43 -21.04 -4.98 12.94
CA GLY A 43 -20.11 -4.17 12.14
C GLY A 43 -20.46 -4.15 10.65
N TRP A 44 -19.53 -4.59 9.80
CA TRP A 44 -19.69 -4.60 8.34
C TRP A 44 -20.80 -5.52 7.82
N LEU A 45 -21.32 -6.45 8.63
CA LEU A 45 -22.45 -7.31 8.25
C LEU A 45 -23.81 -6.59 8.35
N SER A 46 -23.86 -5.38 8.91
CA SER A 46 -25.08 -4.59 9.03
C SER A 46 -25.02 -3.30 8.23
N HIS A 47 -26.12 -2.98 7.54
CA HIS A 47 -26.28 -1.71 6.81
C HIS A 47 -26.17 -0.47 7.71
N LEU A 48 -26.35 -0.61 9.03
CA LEU A 48 -26.22 0.49 10.00
C LEU A 48 -24.80 1.08 10.03
N ILE A 49 -23.78 0.27 9.70
CA ILE A 49 -22.38 0.74 9.65
C ILE A 49 -22.18 1.88 8.66
N GLN A 50 -23.01 1.94 7.62
CA GLN A 50 -22.90 2.95 6.57
C GLN A 50 -23.10 4.36 7.12
N GLU A 51 -24.03 4.53 8.06
CA GLU A 51 -24.30 5.83 8.70
C GLU A 51 -23.23 6.17 9.75
N ASP A 52 -22.72 5.17 10.46
CA ASP A 52 -21.63 5.33 11.42
C ASP A 52 -20.33 5.75 10.70
N PHE A 53 -20.01 5.12 9.57
CA PHE A 53 -18.87 5.47 8.73
C PHE A 53 -19.04 6.85 8.09
N LEU A 54 -20.24 7.17 7.58
CA LEU A 54 -20.53 8.49 7.03
C LEU A 54 -20.31 9.60 8.05
N HIS A 55 -20.78 9.40 9.29
CA HIS A 55 -20.55 10.34 10.39
C HIS A 55 -19.06 10.51 10.70
N TYR A 56 -18.32 9.41 10.75
CA TYR A 56 -16.88 9.42 10.95
C TYR A 56 -16.14 10.18 9.84
N ALA A 57 -16.42 9.88 8.58
CA ALA A 57 -15.84 10.57 7.43
C ALA A 57 -16.17 12.08 7.46
N ALA A 58 -17.40 12.46 7.83
CA ALA A 58 -17.80 13.85 7.97
C ALA A 58 -16.95 14.60 9.00
N VAL A 59 -16.64 13.97 10.14
CA VAL A 59 -15.73 14.53 11.15
C VAL A 59 -14.33 14.70 10.56
N CYS A 60 -13.78 13.68 9.89
CA CYS A 60 -12.46 13.76 9.25
C CYS A 60 -12.38 14.91 8.23
N PHE A 61 -13.36 15.03 7.33
CA PHE A 61 -13.38 16.09 6.31
C PHE A 61 -13.49 17.47 6.93
N LYS A 62 -14.31 17.62 7.97
CA LYS A 62 -14.47 18.90 8.68
C LYS A 62 -13.20 19.33 9.40
N GLU A 63 -12.55 18.41 10.10
CA GLU A 63 -11.44 18.72 11.00
C GLU A 63 -10.09 18.82 10.26
N PHE A 64 -9.93 18.13 9.13
CA PHE A 64 -8.63 18.02 8.44
C PHE A 64 -8.63 18.44 6.96
N GLY A 65 -9.80 18.55 6.33
CA GLY A 65 -9.89 18.76 4.87
C GLY A 65 -9.53 20.16 4.38
N ASP A 66 -9.38 21.13 5.29
CA ASP A 66 -8.77 22.41 4.96
C ASP A 66 -7.32 22.24 4.46
N ARG A 67 -6.61 21.22 4.96
CA ARG A 67 -5.21 20.88 4.65
C ARG A 67 -5.03 19.63 3.81
N VAL A 68 -5.84 18.59 4.02
CA VAL A 68 -5.73 17.31 3.30
C VAL A 68 -6.42 17.36 1.94
N LYS A 69 -5.68 17.07 0.86
CA LYS A 69 -6.19 17.11 -0.53
C LYS A 69 -6.37 15.75 -1.17
N TYR A 70 -5.79 14.68 -0.61
CA TYR A 70 -5.95 13.33 -1.12
C TYR A 70 -6.56 12.43 -0.05
N TRP A 71 -7.74 11.91 -0.34
CA TRP A 71 -8.51 11.04 0.55
C TRP A 71 -8.68 9.66 -0.06
N THR A 72 -8.43 8.61 0.72
CA THR A 72 -8.93 7.26 0.44
C THR A 72 -9.89 6.84 1.53
N THR A 73 -11.09 6.39 1.19
CA THR A 73 -12.07 6.03 2.23
C THR A 73 -11.70 4.73 2.94
N LEU A 74 -11.39 3.69 2.17
CA LEU A 74 -11.13 2.34 2.66
C LEU A 74 -9.83 1.80 2.05
N ASN A 75 -8.99 1.16 2.87
CA ASN A 75 -7.87 0.36 2.42
C ASN A 75 -8.28 -1.10 2.22
N GLU A 76 -8.05 -1.64 1.03
CA GLU A 76 -8.16 -3.07 0.71
C GLU A 76 -9.48 -3.71 1.17
N ALA A 77 -10.62 -3.07 0.90
CA ALA A 77 -11.94 -3.58 1.30
C ALA A 77 -12.20 -5.01 0.80
N ASN A 78 -11.68 -5.36 -0.38
CA ASN A 78 -11.74 -6.71 -0.93
C ASN A 78 -10.86 -7.73 -0.16
N HIS A 79 -9.71 -7.30 0.35
CA HIS A 79 -8.89 -8.12 1.25
C HIS A 79 -9.60 -8.33 2.60
N ILE A 80 -10.26 -7.31 3.15
CA ILE A 80 -11.05 -7.43 4.38
C ILE A 80 -12.19 -8.44 4.18
N ALA A 81 -12.95 -8.34 3.08
CA ALA A 81 -14.01 -9.29 2.78
C ALA A 81 -13.50 -10.74 2.71
N ASP A 82 -12.35 -10.97 2.08
CA ASP A 82 -11.74 -12.31 1.99
C ASP A 82 -11.21 -12.78 3.37
N PHE A 83 -10.32 -12.01 3.99
CA PHE A 83 -9.61 -12.46 5.18
C PHE A 83 -10.46 -12.45 6.46
N SER A 84 -11.46 -11.57 6.56
CA SER A 84 -12.29 -11.47 7.77
C SER A 84 -13.54 -12.35 7.73
N TYR A 85 -14.13 -12.55 6.54
CA TYR A 85 -15.44 -13.19 6.39
C TYR A 85 -15.46 -14.43 5.47
N LEU A 86 -14.41 -14.68 4.67
CA LEU A 86 -14.30 -15.88 3.82
C LEU A 86 -13.40 -16.92 4.48
N ILE A 87 -12.14 -16.57 4.79
CA ILE A 87 -11.17 -17.50 5.40
C ILE A 87 -10.97 -17.32 6.91
N GLY A 88 -11.50 -16.25 7.50
CA GLY A 88 -11.53 -16.02 8.94
C GLY A 88 -10.15 -15.88 9.60
N GLN A 89 -9.18 -15.27 8.92
CA GLN A 89 -7.82 -15.01 9.44
C GLN A 89 -7.69 -13.65 10.13
N LEU A 90 -8.53 -12.68 9.77
CA LEU A 90 -8.61 -11.37 10.41
C LEU A 90 -9.93 -11.23 11.18
N PRO A 91 -10.01 -10.37 12.22
CA PRO A 91 -11.25 -10.10 12.92
C PRO A 91 -12.38 -9.67 11.97
N PRO A 92 -13.63 -10.09 12.23
CA PRO A 92 -14.08 -10.86 13.40
C PRO A 92 -13.81 -12.38 13.33
N MET A 93 -13.04 -12.86 12.35
CA MET A 93 -12.72 -14.27 12.11
C MET A 93 -13.96 -15.11 11.85
N HIS A 94 -14.80 -14.64 10.95
CA HIS A 94 -15.96 -15.40 10.50
C HIS A 94 -15.55 -16.28 9.32
N CYS A 95 -15.90 -17.56 9.38
CA CYS A 95 -15.71 -18.50 8.28
C CYS A 95 -16.51 -19.78 8.50
N SER A 96 -16.72 -20.53 7.42
CA SER A 96 -17.29 -21.87 7.42
C SER A 96 -16.46 -22.82 6.55
N PRO A 97 -16.54 -24.15 6.76
CA PRO A 97 -15.91 -25.11 5.87
C PRO A 97 -16.36 -24.92 4.40
N PRO A 98 -15.49 -25.16 3.41
CA PRO A 98 -14.13 -25.69 3.55
C PRO A 98 -13.04 -24.63 3.80
N PHE A 99 -13.40 -23.34 3.86
CA PHE A 99 -12.43 -22.23 3.87
C PHE A 99 -11.72 -22.07 5.22
N GLY A 100 -12.41 -22.41 6.31
CA GLY A 100 -11.82 -22.46 7.64
C GLY A 100 -12.74 -23.16 8.64
N ASN A 101 -12.33 -23.17 9.90
CA ASN A 101 -13.02 -23.84 11.00
C ASN A 101 -13.32 -22.86 12.13
N CYS A 102 -13.97 -21.74 11.79
CA CYS A 102 -14.37 -20.72 12.74
C CYS A 102 -15.61 -21.16 13.52
N SER A 103 -15.82 -20.59 14.70
CA SER A 103 -16.99 -20.90 15.54
C SER A 103 -18.30 -20.34 14.99
N VAL A 104 -18.22 -19.30 14.16
CA VAL A 104 -19.33 -18.60 13.54
C VAL A 104 -18.92 -18.10 12.15
N GLY A 105 -19.91 -17.75 11.34
CA GLY A 105 -19.70 -17.19 10.01
C GLY A 105 -20.32 -18.03 8.90
N ASN A 106 -20.52 -17.41 7.75
CA ASN A 106 -20.88 -18.09 6.51
C ASN A 106 -20.02 -17.53 5.36
N SER A 107 -19.03 -18.32 4.97
CA SER A 107 -18.05 -17.96 3.94
C SER A 107 -18.65 -17.71 2.55
N ASP A 108 -19.81 -18.26 2.23
CA ASP A 108 -20.44 -18.06 0.91
C ASP A 108 -21.33 -16.80 0.87
N VAL A 109 -21.65 -16.19 2.02
CA VAL A 109 -22.64 -15.10 2.14
C VAL A 109 -22.06 -13.83 2.74
N GLU A 110 -21.36 -13.94 3.88
CA GLU A 110 -20.89 -12.78 4.64
C GLU A 110 -19.91 -11.87 3.90
N PRO A 111 -18.95 -12.39 3.09
CA PRO A 111 -18.08 -11.54 2.28
C PRO A 111 -18.85 -10.63 1.31
N LEU A 112 -19.97 -11.13 0.76
CA LEU A 112 -20.84 -10.38 -0.15
C LEU A 112 -21.52 -9.22 0.57
N ILE A 113 -22.04 -9.46 1.77
CA ILE A 113 -22.70 -8.44 2.60
C ILE A 113 -21.68 -7.40 3.08
N ALA A 114 -20.54 -7.86 3.62
CA ALA A 114 -19.50 -6.99 4.13
C ALA A 114 -18.97 -6.05 3.05
N LEU A 115 -18.61 -6.58 1.87
CA LEU A 115 -18.12 -5.74 0.78
C LEU A 115 -19.20 -4.78 0.26
N HIS A 116 -20.45 -5.23 0.16
CA HIS A 116 -21.56 -4.36 -0.23
C HIS A 116 -21.71 -3.16 0.71
N ASN A 117 -21.71 -3.38 2.03
CA ASN A 117 -21.79 -2.31 3.02
C ASN A 117 -20.56 -1.39 3.00
N MET A 118 -19.36 -1.94 2.81
CA MET A 118 -18.13 -1.15 2.63
C MET A 118 -18.22 -0.23 1.40
N LEU A 119 -18.66 -0.75 0.25
CA LEU A 119 -18.80 0.03 -0.99
C LEU A 119 -19.88 1.12 -0.86
N MET A 120 -21.01 0.82 -0.22
CA MET A 120 -22.05 1.83 0.05
C MET A 120 -21.58 2.91 1.03
N SER A 121 -20.75 2.53 2.02
CA SER A 121 -20.13 3.48 2.95
C SER A 121 -19.15 4.42 2.23
N HIS A 122 -18.35 3.89 1.31
CA HIS A 122 -17.50 4.69 0.43
C HIS A 122 -18.33 5.67 -0.42
N ALA A 123 -19.37 5.18 -1.11
CA ALA A 123 -20.21 5.99 -1.98
C ALA A 123 -20.88 7.16 -1.22
N LYS A 124 -21.44 6.88 -0.04
CA LYS A 124 -22.02 7.92 0.84
C LYS A 124 -20.98 8.96 1.25
N ALA A 125 -19.77 8.55 1.63
CA ALA A 125 -18.70 9.46 2.03
C ALA A 125 -18.17 10.31 0.86
N ALA A 126 -17.98 9.71 -0.32
CA ALA A 126 -17.56 10.41 -1.53
C ALA A 126 -18.60 11.47 -1.93
N ASN A 127 -19.88 11.08 -2.02
CA ASN A 127 -20.98 12.01 -2.32
C ASN A 127 -21.09 13.14 -1.28
N LEU A 128 -20.88 12.87 0.01
CA LEU A 128 -20.82 13.91 1.05
C LEU A 128 -19.67 14.89 0.78
N TYR A 129 -18.48 14.37 0.46
CA TYR A 129 -17.31 15.19 0.15
C TYR A 129 -17.54 16.08 -1.07
N HIS A 130 -17.95 15.49 -2.18
CA HIS A 130 -18.22 16.20 -3.45
C HIS A 130 -19.24 17.32 -3.28
N LYS A 131 -20.35 17.06 -2.56
CA LYS A 131 -21.43 18.04 -2.37
C LYS A 131 -21.10 19.16 -1.40
N HIS A 132 -20.38 18.87 -0.31
CA HIS A 132 -20.29 19.79 0.82
C HIS A 132 -18.89 20.33 1.10
N PHE A 133 -17.84 19.62 0.67
CA PHE A 133 -16.46 19.92 1.05
C PHE A 133 -15.56 20.25 -0.16
N GLN A 134 -15.70 19.53 -1.28
CA GLN A 134 -14.78 19.62 -2.41
C GLN A 134 -14.64 21.03 -2.98
N ALA A 135 -15.73 21.77 -3.16
CA ALA A 135 -15.67 23.14 -3.68
C ALA A 135 -14.86 24.11 -2.81
N LYS A 136 -14.79 23.87 -1.48
CA LYS A 136 -14.06 24.70 -0.53
C LYS A 136 -12.65 24.18 -0.25
N GLN A 137 -12.49 22.86 -0.25
CA GLN A 137 -11.28 22.18 0.18
C GLN A 137 -10.37 21.80 -1.00
N GLY A 138 -10.93 21.59 -2.19
CA GLY A 138 -10.18 21.30 -3.41
C GLY A 138 -9.47 19.94 -3.42
N GLY A 139 -9.91 18.98 -2.60
CA GLY A 139 -9.36 17.64 -2.59
C GLY A 139 -10.08 16.66 -3.52
N VAL A 140 -9.58 15.42 -3.53
CA VAL A 140 -10.10 14.29 -4.31
C VAL A 140 -10.25 13.06 -3.42
N VAL A 141 -11.22 12.20 -3.75
CA VAL A 141 -11.59 11.00 -2.99
C VAL A 141 -11.46 9.76 -3.88
N GLY A 142 -10.77 8.75 -3.36
CA GLY A 142 -10.66 7.43 -3.97
C GLY A 142 -10.88 6.30 -2.97
N ILE A 143 -10.61 5.09 -3.42
CA ILE A 143 -10.56 3.86 -2.61
C ILE A 143 -9.31 3.08 -2.99
N VAL A 144 -8.78 2.26 -2.07
CA VAL A 144 -7.59 1.44 -2.35
C VAL A 144 -7.99 -0.02 -2.54
N VAL A 145 -7.64 -0.60 -3.68
CA VAL A 145 -7.84 -2.02 -4.00
C VAL A 145 -6.57 -2.82 -3.72
N HIS A 146 -6.72 -3.97 -3.06
CA HIS A 146 -5.68 -5.01 -3.10
C HIS A 146 -5.79 -5.76 -4.41
N ALA A 147 -4.73 -5.80 -5.22
CA ALA A 147 -4.79 -6.49 -6.51
C ALA A 147 -3.58 -7.38 -6.74
N PHE A 148 -3.84 -8.67 -6.91
CA PHE A 148 -2.90 -9.54 -7.63
C PHE A 148 -3.11 -9.40 -9.13
N MET A 149 -2.04 -9.66 -9.90
CA MET A 149 -2.19 -10.06 -11.29
C MET A 149 -2.29 -11.59 -11.35
N TYR A 150 -2.91 -12.13 -12.39
CA TYR A 150 -3.01 -13.57 -12.59
C TYR A 150 -2.47 -14.00 -13.96
N GLU A 151 -1.76 -15.12 -13.99
CA GLU A 151 -1.36 -15.83 -15.20
C GLU A 151 -2.15 -17.16 -15.27
N PRO A 152 -2.45 -17.70 -16.45
CA PRO A 152 -3.11 -19.00 -16.54
C PRO A 152 -2.20 -20.09 -15.96
N PHE A 153 -2.78 -21.06 -15.25
CA PHE A 153 -2.00 -22.19 -14.75
C PHE A 153 -1.45 -23.02 -15.91
N ARG A 154 -2.24 -23.38 -16.91
CA ARG A 154 -1.78 -23.95 -18.18
C ARG A 154 -1.88 -22.92 -19.29
N ASP A 155 -0.75 -22.60 -19.92
CA ASP A 155 -0.65 -21.49 -20.88
C ASP A 155 -1.44 -21.74 -22.18
N ASP A 156 -1.62 -23.00 -22.57
CA ASP A 156 -2.30 -23.47 -23.78
C ASP A 156 -3.81 -23.71 -23.60
N GLU A 157 -4.28 -23.86 -22.36
CA GLU A 157 -5.67 -24.17 -22.04
C GLU A 157 -6.54 -22.91 -21.93
N GLU A 158 -7.56 -22.83 -22.79
CA GLU A 158 -8.49 -21.69 -22.78
C GLU A 158 -9.25 -21.58 -21.45
N VAL A 159 -9.53 -22.70 -20.80
CA VAL A 159 -10.24 -22.71 -19.51
C VAL A 159 -9.47 -21.98 -18.41
N ASP A 160 -8.14 -22.05 -18.40
CA ASP A 160 -7.31 -21.35 -17.42
C ASP A 160 -7.16 -19.86 -17.77
N ARG A 161 -7.21 -19.50 -19.06
CA ARG A 161 -7.32 -18.10 -19.49
C ARG A 161 -8.64 -17.47 -19.06
N GLU A 162 -9.75 -18.22 -19.13
CA GLU A 162 -11.02 -17.79 -18.56
C GLU A 162 -10.97 -17.74 -17.02
N ALA A 163 -10.23 -18.64 -16.36
CA ALA A 163 -10.02 -18.58 -14.91
C ALA A 163 -9.29 -17.30 -14.49
N VAL A 164 -8.33 -16.80 -15.28
CA VAL A 164 -7.68 -15.49 -15.04
C VAL A 164 -8.71 -14.35 -15.06
N LYS A 165 -9.64 -14.34 -16.02
CA LYS A 165 -10.71 -13.32 -16.08
C LYS A 165 -11.60 -13.39 -14.84
N ARG A 166 -11.97 -14.60 -14.40
CA ARG A 166 -12.75 -14.79 -13.16
C ARG A 166 -11.96 -14.36 -11.94
N ALA A 167 -10.67 -14.66 -11.84
CA ALA A 167 -9.84 -14.24 -10.71
C ALA A 167 -9.77 -12.71 -10.58
N LEU A 168 -9.56 -12.01 -11.69
CA LEU A 168 -9.61 -10.54 -11.72
C LEU A 168 -11.01 -10.00 -11.39
N ALA A 169 -12.07 -10.66 -11.83
CA ALA A 169 -13.44 -10.25 -11.53
C ALA A 169 -13.78 -10.40 -10.04
N PHE A 170 -13.44 -11.54 -9.43
CA PHE A 170 -13.72 -11.88 -8.02
C PHE A 170 -12.71 -11.27 -7.03
N ASN A 171 -11.70 -10.52 -7.51
CA ASN A 171 -10.76 -9.79 -6.65
C ASN A 171 -10.83 -8.27 -6.88
N VAL A 172 -10.57 -7.82 -8.11
CA VAL A 172 -10.41 -6.40 -8.45
C VAL A 172 -11.74 -5.80 -8.90
N ALA A 173 -12.41 -6.44 -9.87
CA ALA A 173 -13.65 -5.87 -10.43
C ALA A 173 -14.82 -5.90 -9.44
N TRP A 174 -14.85 -6.89 -8.53
CA TRP A 174 -15.85 -6.98 -7.46
C TRP A 174 -15.95 -5.67 -6.66
N MET A 175 -14.80 -5.03 -6.42
CA MET A 175 -14.74 -3.76 -5.70
C MET A 175 -14.91 -2.55 -6.62
N LEU A 176 -14.33 -2.56 -7.82
CA LEU A 176 -14.24 -1.35 -8.66
C LEU A 176 -15.38 -1.18 -9.67
N ASP A 177 -15.96 -2.26 -10.22
CA ASP A 177 -17.08 -2.15 -11.17
C ASP A 177 -18.28 -1.41 -10.57
N PRO A 178 -18.71 -1.69 -9.31
CA PRO A 178 -19.82 -0.93 -8.71
C PRO A 178 -19.55 0.57 -8.68
N LEU A 179 -18.32 0.97 -8.39
CA LEU A 179 -17.93 2.37 -8.21
C LEU A 179 -17.81 3.13 -9.54
N VAL A 180 -17.51 2.43 -10.64
CA VAL A 180 -17.38 3.03 -11.97
C VAL A 180 -18.67 2.92 -12.78
N TYR A 181 -19.35 1.77 -12.72
CA TYR A 181 -20.48 1.43 -13.57
C TYR A 181 -21.84 1.41 -12.85
N GLY A 182 -21.83 1.34 -11.51
CA GLY A 182 -23.06 1.24 -10.71
C GLY A 182 -23.57 -0.19 -10.54
N GLU A 183 -22.82 -1.20 -11.00
CA GLU A 183 -23.23 -2.61 -10.97
C GLU A 183 -22.05 -3.51 -10.64
N TYR A 184 -22.32 -4.68 -10.05
CA TYR A 184 -21.31 -5.71 -9.88
C TYR A 184 -20.89 -6.35 -11.21
N PRO A 185 -19.70 -6.97 -11.29
CA PRO A 185 -19.23 -7.61 -12.51
C PRO A 185 -20.20 -8.66 -13.04
N ALA A 186 -20.45 -8.65 -14.35
CA ALA A 186 -21.31 -9.64 -15.01
C ALA A 186 -20.78 -11.07 -14.82
N GLU A 187 -19.45 -11.22 -14.77
CA GLU A 187 -18.74 -12.46 -14.48
C GLU A 187 -19.15 -13.02 -13.11
N MET A 188 -19.25 -12.17 -12.07
CA MET A 188 -19.70 -12.60 -10.75
C MET A 188 -21.19 -12.94 -10.74
N ARG A 189 -22.03 -12.09 -11.36
CA ARG A 189 -23.48 -12.30 -11.44
C ARG A 189 -23.81 -13.64 -12.10
N ARG A 190 -23.03 -14.07 -13.10
CA ARG A 190 -23.19 -15.35 -13.78
C ARG A 190 -23.10 -16.55 -12.83
N TYR A 191 -22.21 -16.51 -11.84
CA TYR A 191 -21.95 -17.65 -10.94
C TYR A 191 -22.68 -17.56 -9.60
N LEU A 192 -22.85 -16.34 -9.06
CA LEU A 192 -23.50 -16.12 -7.78
C LEU A 192 -25.01 -15.87 -7.90
N GLY A 193 -25.52 -15.54 -9.09
CA GLY A 193 -26.96 -15.41 -9.33
C GLY A 193 -27.63 -14.39 -8.39
N LEU A 194 -28.56 -14.89 -7.57
CA LEU A 194 -29.33 -14.09 -6.62
C LEU A 194 -28.61 -13.84 -5.30
N ASP A 195 -27.55 -14.62 -4.98
CA ASP A 195 -26.80 -14.47 -3.72
C ASP A 195 -25.94 -13.20 -3.73
N LEU A 196 -25.50 -12.75 -4.91
CA LEU A 196 -24.82 -11.47 -5.07
C LEU A 196 -25.81 -10.32 -4.83
N PRO A 197 -25.55 -9.38 -3.90
CA PRO A 197 -26.43 -8.24 -3.66
C PRO A 197 -26.74 -7.43 -4.91
N ARG A 198 -27.85 -6.70 -4.90
CA ARG A 198 -28.25 -5.77 -5.97
C ARG A 198 -28.34 -4.38 -5.39
N PHE A 199 -27.88 -3.40 -6.15
CA PHE A 199 -28.15 -2.00 -5.85
C PHE A 199 -29.57 -1.66 -6.32
N SER A 200 -30.34 -0.99 -5.47
CA SER A 200 -31.53 -0.24 -5.88
C SER A 200 -31.17 0.88 -6.85
N ASP A 201 -32.16 1.44 -7.56
CA ASP A 201 -31.88 2.51 -8.53
C ASP A 201 -31.27 3.75 -7.86
N GLU A 202 -31.69 4.07 -6.63
CA GLU A 202 -31.11 5.14 -5.82
C GLU A 202 -29.65 4.85 -5.44
N GLU A 203 -29.33 3.59 -5.10
CA GLU A 203 -27.97 3.19 -4.76
C GLU A 203 -27.06 3.20 -5.98
N LYS A 204 -27.56 2.81 -7.16
CA LYS A 204 -26.79 2.87 -8.43
C LYS A 204 -26.38 4.30 -8.76
N GLU A 205 -27.29 5.24 -8.60
CA GLU A 205 -27.01 6.66 -8.83
C GLU A 205 -26.04 7.24 -7.79
N LEU A 206 -26.05 6.70 -6.56
CA LEU A 206 -25.11 7.11 -5.52
C LEU A 206 -23.71 6.53 -5.71
N ILE A 207 -23.60 5.27 -6.10
CA ILE A 207 -22.32 4.53 -6.16
C ILE A 207 -21.59 4.74 -7.50
N ARG A 208 -22.31 4.95 -8.60
CA ARG A 208 -21.70 5.20 -9.91
C ARG A 208 -20.96 6.53 -9.89
N GLY A 209 -19.67 6.49 -10.25
CA GLY A 209 -18.83 7.68 -10.35
C GLY A 209 -18.36 8.20 -9.00
N SER A 210 -18.37 7.39 -7.94
CA SER A 210 -17.91 7.79 -6.61
C SER A 210 -16.37 7.82 -6.45
N LEU A 211 -15.62 7.75 -7.56
CA LEU A 211 -14.16 7.73 -7.59
C LEU A 211 -13.56 8.86 -8.42
N ASP A 212 -12.69 9.65 -7.79
CA ASP A 212 -11.82 10.60 -8.49
C ASP A 212 -10.51 9.93 -8.97
N PHE A 213 -10.09 8.84 -8.31
CA PHE A 213 -8.91 8.04 -8.64
C PHE A 213 -8.97 6.62 -8.03
N ILE A 214 -8.13 5.72 -8.54
CA ILE A 214 -7.94 4.36 -8.01
C ILE A 214 -6.63 4.30 -7.21
N GLY A 215 -6.71 3.90 -5.94
CA GLY A 215 -5.55 3.45 -5.17
C GLY A 215 -5.26 1.98 -5.44
N LEU A 216 -4.02 1.63 -5.76
CA LEU A 216 -3.58 0.28 -6.09
C LEU A 216 -2.52 -0.21 -5.11
N ASN A 217 -2.85 -1.25 -4.36
CA ASN A 217 -1.89 -2.04 -3.61
C ASN A 217 -1.57 -3.30 -4.41
N HIS A 218 -0.32 -3.43 -4.86
CA HIS A 218 0.11 -4.57 -5.68
C HIS A 218 1.46 -5.08 -5.21
N TYR A 219 1.52 -6.38 -4.90
CA TYR A 219 2.74 -7.03 -4.41
C TYR A 219 3.22 -8.15 -5.33
N SER A 220 2.30 -8.93 -5.94
CA SER A 220 2.68 -10.15 -6.65
C SER A 220 1.72 -10.56 -7.77
N THR A 221 2.05 -11.67 -8.43
CA THR A 221 1.25 -12.35 -9.45
C THR A 221 1.09 -13.81 -9.05
N LEU A 222 -0.07 -14.40 -9.30
CA LEU A 222 -0.36 -15.82 -9.03
C LEU A 222 -0.79 -16.53 -10.31
N TYR A 223 -0.70 -17.85 -10.34
CA TYR A 223 -1.37 -18.66 -11.36
C TYR A 223 -2.85 -18.82 -11.01
N ALA A 224 -3.73 -18.85 -12.01
CA ALA A 224 -5.15 -19.17 -11.86
C ALA A 224 -5.49 -20.43 -12.68
N LYS A 225 -6.09 -21.42 -12.03
CA LYS A 225 -6.54 -22.67 -12.65
C LYS A 225 -8.06 -22.75 -12.60
N ASP A 226 -8.65 -23.19 -13.71
CA ASP A 226 -10.07 -23.49 -13.79
C ASP A 226 -10.48 -24.59 -12.79
N CYS A 227 -11.69 -24.47 -12.25
CA CYS A 227 -12.34 -25.51 -11.44
C CYS A 227 -13.76 -25.84 -11.92
N ILE A 228 -14.16 -25.41 -13.12
CA ILE A 228 -15.45 -25.77 -13.72
C ILE A 228 -15.33 -27.08 -14.49
N PHE A 229 -14.28 -27.20 -15.29
CA PHE A 229 -13.99 -28.33 -16.19
C PHE A 229 -12.72 -29.08 -15.79
N SER A 230 -12.09 -28.69 -14.69
CA SER A 230 -10.84 -29.25 -14.19
C SER A 230 -10.95 -29.62 -12.70
N SER A 231 -10.08 -30.54 -12.25
CA SER A 231 -10.02 -30.93 -10.83
C SER A 231 -9.62 -29.75 -9.93
N CYS A 232 -10.29 -29.65 -8.78
CA CYS A 232 -10.14 -28.52 -7.87
C CYS A 232 -9.80 -28.94 -6.44
N SER A 233 -9.11 -28.06 -5.72
CA SER A 233 -8.99 -28.11 -4.27
C SER A 233 -10.32 -27.69 -3.62
N ALA A 234 -10.59 -28.20 -2.42
CA ALA A 234 -11.77 -27.80 -1.64
C ALA A 234 -11.84 -26.27 -1.49
N GLY A 235 -13.00 -25.68 -1.82
CA GLY A 235 -13.24 -24.25 -1.75
C GLY A 235 -13.06 -23.51 -3.08
N GLY A 236 -12.16 -23.98 -3.96
CA GLY A 236 -12.01 -23.42 -5.31
C GLY A 236 -13.18 -23.82 -6.22
N ASP A 237 -13.91 -24.87 -5.86
CA ASP A 237 -15.14 -25.34 -6.50
C ASP A 237 -16.41 -24.60 -6.02
N ARG A 238 -16.25 -23.54 -5.23
CA ARG A 238 -17.37 -22.74 -4.70
C ARG A 238 -17.64 -21.52 -5.58
N PRO A 239 -18.93 -21.13 -5.75
CA PRO A 239 -19.30 -19.91 -6.47
C PRO A 239 -18.64 -18.64 -5.95
N ILE A 240 -18.44 -18.51 -4.62
CA ILE A 240 -17.82 -17.33 -4.00
C ILE A 240 -16.36 -17.11 -4.43
N ARG A 241 -15.67 -18.16 -4.89
CA ARG A 241 -14.33 -18.07 -5.49
C ARG A 241 -14.36 -17.98 -7.02
N GLY A 242 -15.53 -18.02 -7.64
CA GLY A 242 -15.66 -18.00 -9.11
C GLY A 242 -15.21 -19.29 -9.78
N PHE A 243 -15.30 -20.44 -9.10
CA PHE A 243 -14.89 -21.74 -9.62
C PHE A 243 -13.43 -21.74 -10.16
N LEU A 244 -12.49 -21.31 -9.34
CA LEU A 244 -11.05 -21.33 -9.67
C LEU A 244 -10.21 -21.53 -8.40
N SER A 245 -8.97 -21.99 -8.60
CA SER A 245 -7.92 -22.02 -7.57
C SER A 245 -6.73 -21.18 -8.01
N THR A 246 -6.05 -20.56 -7.04
CA THR A 246 -4.84 -19.77 -7.29
C THR A 246 -3.60 -20.44 -6.71
N PHE A 247 -2.48 -20.37 -7.44
CA PHE A 247 -1.24 -21.03 -7.05
C PHE A 247 -0.04 -20.08 -7.15
N THR A 248 0.96 -20.31 -6.31
CA THR A 248 2.24 -19.61 -6.35
C THR A 248 3.29 -20.32 -7.20
N GLU A 249 3.03 -21.58 -7.55
CA GLU A 249 3.92 -22.47 -8.29
C GLU A 249 3.14 -23.31 -9.31
N ARG A 250 3.85 -23.78 -10.33
CA ARG A 250 3.37 -24.69 -11.37
C ARG A 250 4.41 -25.79 -11.55
N ASP A 251 4.00 -27.04 -11.38
CA ASP A 251 4.89 -28.22 -11.49
C ASP A 251 6.15 -28.12 -10.61
N GLY A 252 5.99 -27.59 -9.40
CA GLY A 252 7.08 -27.34 -8.45
C GLY A 252 7.97 -26.14 -8.78
N ILE A 253 7.63 -25.36 -9.81
CA ILE A 253 8.36 -24.16 -10.23
C ILE A 253 7.59 -22.91 -9.77
N PRO A 254 8.14 -22.11 -8.86
CA PRO A 254 7.56 -20.84 -8.45
C PRO A 254 7.34 -19.86 -9.62
N ILE A 255 6.29 -19.04 -9.55
CA ILE A 255 5.99 -18.01 -10.56
C ILE A 255 7.05 -16.89 -10.64
N GLY A 256 7.83 -16.74 -9.56
CA GLY A 256 8.93 -15.80 -9.42
C GLY A 256 9.79 -16.13 -8.20
N GLU A 257 10.66 -15.22 -7.79
CA GLU A 257 11.46 -15.41 -6.56
C GLU A 257 10.58 -15.22 -5.31
N PRO A 258 10.54 -16.17 -4.36
CA PRO A 258 9.79 -16.04 -3.12
C PRO A 258 10.31 -14.93 -2.19
N THR A 259 9.40 -14.26 -1.48
CA THR A 259 9.71 -13.26 -0.45
C THR A 259 9.50 -13.83 0.96
N GLY A 260 9.60 -12.99 2.01
CA GLY A 260 9.25 -13.37 3.38
C GLY A 260 7.76 -13.62 3.60
N MET A 261 6.90 -13.14 2.69
CA MET A 261 5.46 -13.43 2.70
C MET A 261 5.17 -14.64 1.82
N LYS A 262 4.47 -15.65 2.37
CA LYS A 262 4.22 -16.95 1.71
C LYS A 262 3.55 -16.84 0.33
N THR A 263 2.69 -15.84 0.15
CA THR A 263 1.94 -15.63 -1.10
C THR A 263 2.58 -14.60 -2.02
N PHE A 264 3.67 -13.93 -1.61
CA PHE A 264 4.30 -12.87 -2.40
C PHE A 264 5.59 -13.38 -3.05
N PHE A 265 5.57 -13.36 -4.38
CA PHE A 265 6.68 -13.67 -5.27
C PHE A 265 7.04 -12.44 -6.12
N VAL A 266 8.32 -12.29 -6.44
CA VAL A 266 8.84 -11.17 -7.23
C VAL A 266 8.49 -11.40 -8.70
N VAL A 267 7.44 -10.73 -9.18
CA VAL A 267 6.94 -10.85 -10.56
C VAL A 267 6.69 -9.45 -11.17
N PRO A 268 7.74 -8.71 -11.55
CA PRO A 268 7.62 -7.31 -11.97
C PRO A 268 6.72 -7.10 -13.20
N ARG A 269 6.68 -8.08 -14.12
CA ARG A 269 5.77 -8.07 -15.28
C ARG A 269 4.29 -7.95 -14.88
N GLY A 270 3.94 -8.46 -13.70
CA GLY A 270 2.61 -8.36 -13.12
C GLY A 270 2.16 -6.92 -12.90
N MET A 271 3.06 -6.05 -12.43
CA MET A 271 2.79 -4.63 -12.21
C MET A 271 2.33 -3.93 -13.50
N LYS A 272 3.02 -4.18 -14.62
CA LYS A 272 2.62 -3.64 -15.92
C LYS A 272 1.24 -4.17 -16.33
N LYS A 273 1.02 -5.48 -16.22
CA LYS A 273 -0.23 -6.13 -16.63
C LYS A 273 -1.43 -5.64 -15.82
N ILE A 274 -1.32 -5.52 -14.49
CA ILE A 274 -2.43 -5.05 -13.67
C ILE A 274 -2.74 -3.57 -13.93
N VAL A 275 -1.73 -2.72 -14.13
CA VAL A 275 -1.95 -1.31 -14.48
C VAL A 275 -2.62 -1.18 -15.85
N ASN A 276 -2.20 -1.97 -16.84
CA ASN A 276 -2.85 -1.99 -18.15
C ASN A 276 -4.29 -2.52 -18.06
N TYR A 277 -4.55 -3.54 -17.25
CA TYR A 277 -5.91 -4.03 -16.98
C TYR A 277 -6.81 -2.92 -16.40
N LEU A 278 -6.33 -2.18 -15.38
CA LEU A 278 -7.08 -1.07 -14.79
C LEU A 278 -7.31 0.06 -15.81
N LYS A 279 -6.28 0.41 -16.60
CA LYS A 279 -6.38 1.40 -17.68
C LYS A 279 -7.48 1.03 -18.67
N GLU A 280 -7.46 -0.21 -19.16
CA GLU A 280 -8.38 -0.68 -20.20
C GLU A 280 -9.80 -0.82 -19.66
N ARG A 281 -9.96 -1.40 -18.46
CA ARG A 281 -11.27 -1.64 -17.87
C ARG A 281 -11.95 -0.37 -17.35
N TYR A 282 -11.21 0.63 -16.90
CA TYR A 282 -11.78 1.82 -16.22
C TYR A 282 -11.44 3.13 -16.93
N ASN A 283 -11.39 3.10 -18.27
CA ASN A 283 -11.24 4.28 -19.12
C ASN A 283 -10.05 5.17 -18.71
N ASN A 284 -8.92 4.55 -18.37
CA ASN A 284 -7.68 5.22 -17.95
C ASN A 284 -7.85 6.22 -16.80
N MET A 285 -8.72 5.90 -15.84
CA MET A 285 -8.87 6.66 -14.60
C MET A 285 -7.51 6.84 -13.89
N PRO A 286 -7.26 7.97 -13.20
CA PRO A 286 -5.99 8.19 -12.51
C PRO A 286 -5.68 7.09 -11.48
N ILE A 287 -4.45 6.58 -11.49
CA ILE A 287 -3.98 5.52 -10.59
C ILE A 287 -2.87 6.05 -9.67
N PHE A 288 -2.97 5.74 -8.38
CA PHE A 288 -1.86 5.87 -7.43
C PHE A 288 -1.49 4.48 -6.93
N VAL A 289 -0.24 4.05 -7.13
CA VAL A 289 0.26 2.81 -6.52
C VAL A 289 0.51 3.08 -5.04
N THR A 290 -0.50 2.86 -4.21
CA THR A 290 -0.54 3.25 -2.79
C THR A 290 0.24 2.32 -1.88
N GLU A 291 0.54 1.11 -2.34
CA GLU A 291 1.49 0.19 -1.71
C GLU A 291 2.16 -0.72 -2.75
N ASN A 292 3.48 -0.86 -2.64
CA ASN A 292 4.28 -1.91 -3.26
C ASN A 292 5.53 -2.11 -2.41
N GLY A 293 5.88 -3.36 -2.10
CA GLY A 293 6.92 -3.64 -1.11
C GLY A 293 7.52 -5.03 -1.24
N TYR A 294 8.68 -5.20 -0.61
CA TYR A 294 9.40 -6.47 -0.51
C TYR A 294 9.81 -6.72 0.93
N SER A 295 9.48 -7.93 1.41
CA SER A 295 9.99 -8.48 2.65
C SER A 295 11.08 -9.52 2.35
N PRO A 296 12.26 -9.45 3.00
CA PRO A 296 13.23 -10.54 2.91
C PRO A 296 12.66 -11.81 3.56
N LYS A 297 13.12 -12.97 3.09
CA LYS A 297 12.91 -14.22 3.84
C LYS A 297 13.65 -14.07 5.16
N GLY A 298 12.92 -14.01 6.27
CA GLY A 298 13.54 -13.94 7.58
C GLY A 298 14.18 -15.28 7.92
N GLU A 299 15.43 -15.25 8.36
CA GLU A 299 16.04 -16.35 9.11
C GLU A 299 15.93 -16.04 10.61
N GLU A 300 15.64 -17.05 11.44
CA GLU A 300 15.65 -16.87 12.88
C GLU A 300 17.06 -16.45 13.33
N ASN A 301 17.16 -15.32 14.05
CA ASN A 301 18.42 -14.75 14.55
C ASN A 301 19.38 -14.18 13.49
N GLU A 302 18.88 -13.72 12.35
CA GLU A 302 19.69 -12.94 11.40
C GLU A 302 20.35 -11.74 12.11
N PRO A 303 21.67 -11.50 11.95
CA PRO A 303 22.33 -10.32 12.50
C PRO A 303 21.72 -9.02 11.97
N VAL A 304 21.64 -7.98 12.81
CA VAL A 304 21.09 -6.68 12.40
C VAL A 304 21.88 -6.11 11.21
N GLU A 305 23.19 -6.29 11.19
CA GLU A 305 24.07 -5.86 10.11
C GLU A 305 23.65 -6.43 8.74
N ASP A 306 23.22 -7.69 8.70
CA ASP A 306 22.74 -8.35 7.49
C ASP A 306 21.35 -7.84 7.09
N MET A 307 20.45 -7.65 8.07
CA MET A 307 19.13 -7.05 7.85
C MET A 307 19.22 -5.63 7.25
N LEU A 308 20.26 -4.87 7.59
CA LEU A 308 20.51 -3.54 7.03
C LEU A 308 20.98 -3.60 5.56
N GLN A 309 21.56 -4.71 5.09
CA GLN A 309 22.03 -4.92 3.72
C GLN A 309 20.95 -5.50 2.79
N ASP A 310 19.76 -4.90 2.78
CA ASP A 310 18.56 -5.38 2.07
C ASP A 310 18.57 -5.18 0.53
N VAL A 311 19.65 -5.64 -0.13
CA VAL A 311 19.88 -5.51 -1.58
C VAL A 311 18.70 -6.04 -2.42
N ASN A 312 18.03 -7.10 -1.97
CA ASN A 312 16.91 -7.69 -2.69
C ASN A 312 15.68 -6.76 -2.73
N ARG A 313 15.46 -5.92 -1.70
CA ARG A 313 14.42 -4.88 -1.73
C ARG A 313 14.72 -3.84 -2.81
N ILE A 314 15.98 -3.44 -2.96
CA ILE A 314 16.41 -2.52 -4.02
C ILE A 314 16.16 -3.14 -5.41
N LYS A 315 16.55 -4.40 -5.61
CA LYS A 315 16.32 -5.12 -6.88
C LYS A 315 14.83 -5.18 -7.21
N PHE A 316 13.99 -5.49 -6.23
CA PHE A 316 12.54 -5.52 -6.36
C PHE A 316 11.99 -4.16 -6.84
N HIS A 317 12.26 -3.07 -6.12
CA HIS A 317 11.72 -1.76 -6.49
C HIS A 317 12.23 -1.28 -7.85
N LYS A 318 13.51 -1.51 -8.18
CA LYS A 318 14.03 -1.19 -9.52
C LYS A 318 13.24 -1.89 -10.63
N ALA A 319 12.94 -3.18 -10.45
CA ALA A 319 12.23 -3.96 -11.46
C ALA A 319 10.75 -3.57 -11.57
N TYR A 320 10.06 -3.37 -10.45
CA TYR A 320 8.65 -2.96 -10.42
C TYR A 320 8.46 -1.54 -10.95
N LEU A 321 9.35 -0.59 -10.59
CA LEU A 321 9.34 0.76 -11.16
C LEU A 321 9.61 0.75 -12.66
N ALA A 322 10.44 -0.16 -13.17
CA ALA A 322 10.66 -0.30 -14.61
C ALA A 322 9.42 -0.81 -15.35
N ALA A 323 8.72 -1.80 -14.78
CA ALA A 323 7.46 -2.29 -15.30
C ALA A 323 6.37 -1.21 -15.28
N LEU A 324 6.27 -0.46 -14.17
CA LEU A 324 5.33 0.65 -14.02
C LEU A 324 5.60 1.76 -15.04
N ALA A 325 6.87 2.17 -15.19
CA ALA A 325 7.26 3.16 -16.21
C ALA A 325 6.94 2.67 -17.63
N SER A 326 6.99 1.36 -17.90
CA SER A 326 6.54 0.82 -19.19
C SER A 326 5.03 1.00 -19.39
N ALA A 327 4.19 0.77 -18.38
CA ALA A 327 2.75 0.98 -18.47
C ALA A 327 2.42 2.48 -18.69
N ILE A 328 3.11 3.38 -18.00
CA ILE A 328 2.98 4.84 -18.18
C ILE A 328 3.31 5.24 -19.63
N ARG A 329 4.40 4.71 -20.19
CA ARG A 329 4.76 4.96 -21.60
C ARG A 329 3.74 4.41 -22.60
N GLU A 330 2.99 3.39 -22.21
CA GLU A 330 1.86 2.84 -22.97
C GLU A 330 0.55 3.61 -22.72
N GLY A 331 0.60 4.73 -21.99
CA GLY A 331 -0.50 5.68 -21.82
C GLY A 331 -1.31 5.51 -20.54
N ALA A 332 -0.87 4.67 -19.58
CA ALA A 332 -1.53 4.58 -18.28
C ALA A 332 -1.34 5.88 -17.46
N ASP A 333 -2.44 6.46 -16.94
CA ASP A 333 -2.41 7.65 -16.08
C ASP A 333 -2.03 7.29 -14.63
N VAL A 334 -0.77 6.92 -14.40
CA VAL A 334 -0.25 6.67 -13.05
C VAL A 334 0.38 7.93 -12.49
N ARG A 335 -0.14 8.40 -11.35
CA ARG A 335 0.22 9.69 -10.75
C ARG A 335 1.04 9.58 -9.47
N GLY A 336 1.17 8.40 -8.87
CA GLY A 336 2.00 8.22 -7.68
C GLY A 336 2.47 6.79 -7.42
N TYR A 337 3.56 6.68 -6.67
CA TYR A 337 4.13 5.42 -6.20
C TYR A 337 4.60 5.53 -4.74
N PHE A 338 4.07 4.63 -3.91
CA PHE A 338 4.23 4.64 -2.46
C PHE A 338 4.90 3.33 -2.04
N ILE A 339 6.11 3.43 -1.47
CA ILE A 339 6.80 2.25 -0.94
C ILE A 339 6.10 1.80 0.34
N TRP A 340 5.74 0.51 0.37
CA TRP A 340 5.44 -0.18 1.61
C TRP A 340 6.72 -0.87 2.12
N SER A 341 7.32 -0.40 3.22
CA SER A 341 6.86 0.69 4.09
C SER A 341 7.99 1.60 4.54
N LEU A 342 7.66 2.73 5.20
CA LEU A 342 8.65 3.63 5.78
C LEU A 342 9.57 2.90 6.77
N MET A 343 9.01 2.05 7.63
CA MET A 343 9.76 1.33 8.65
C MET A 343 9.11 0.02 9.07
N ASP A 344 9.89 -0.85 9.70
CA ASP A 344 9.43 -2.15 10.15
C ASP A 344 8.29 -1.97 11.17
N ASN A 345 7.15 -2.56 10.87
CA ASN A 345 5.90 -2.35 11.59
C ASN A 345 5.27 -3.71 11.94
N PHE A 346 4.08 -3.66 12.54
CA PHE A 346 3.34 -4.86 12.92
C PHE A 346 2.55 -5.39 11.72
N GLU A 347 3.01 -6.49 11.12
CA GLU A 347 2.44 -7.07 9.90
C GLU A 347 1.34 -8.08 10.23
N TRP A 348 0.24 -7.59 10.82
CA TRP A 348 -1.00 -8.36 11.00
C TRP A 348 -0.81 -9.65 11.81
N THR A 349 -1.32 -10.77 11.31
CA THR A 349 -1.16 -12.10 11.89
C THR A 349 0.29 -12.61 11.88
N HIS A 350 1.21 -11.93 11.20
CA HIS A 350 2.64 -12.27 11.19
C HIS A 350 3.43 -11.52 12.27
N GLY A 351 2.82 -10.60 13.00
CA GLY A 351 3.49 -9.79 14.02
C GLY A 351 4.69 -9.03 13.46
N TYR A 352 5.82 -9.08 14.17
CA TYR A 352 7.07 -8.41 13.75
C TYR A 352 8.05 -9.30 12.96
N SER A 353 7.63 -10.52 12.62
CA SER A 353 8.50 -11.48 11.92
C SER A 353 8.83 -10.99 10.50
N VAL A 354 7.84 -10.44 9.81
CA VAL A 354 7.94 -9.91 8.44
C VAL A 354 8.36 -8.43 8.47
N LYS A 355 9.30 -8.05 7.60
CA LYS A 355 9.95 -6.72 7.61
C LYS A 355 9.87 -6.02 6.25
N PHE A 356 8.92 -5.10 6.09
CA PHE A 356 8.76 -4.31 4.86
C PHE A 356 9.49 -2.96 4.87
N GLY A 357 9.94 -2.50 6.03
CA GLY A 357 10.32 -1.11 6.23
C GLY A 357 11.70 -0.72 5.72
N LEU A 358 11.80 0.42 5.04
CA LEU A 358 13.07 1.07 4.66
C LEU A 358 13.98 1.34 5.88
N TYR A 359 13.39 1.52 7.06
CA TYR A 359 14.08 1.63 8.33
C TYR A 359 13.84 0.38 9.19
N TYR A 360 14.92 -0.16 9.73
CA TYR A 360 14.89 -1.15 10.80
C TYR A 360 14.45 -0.47 12.11
N ILE A 361 13.66 -1.17 12.92
CA ILE A 361 13.26 -0.73 14.26
C ILE A 361 13.87 -1.67 15.28
N ASP A 362 14.71 -1.12 16.17
CA ASP A 362 15.29 -1.89 17.26
C ASP A 362 14.26 -2.15 18.36
N ARG A 363 13.64 -3.33 18.27
CA ARG A 363 12.72 -3.85 19.29
C ARG A 363 13.43 -4.72 20.32
N ILE A 364 14.63 -5.22 20.02
CA ILE A 364 15.41 -6.11 20.90
C ILE A 364 15.88 -5.35 22.13
N SER A 365 16.42 -4.14 21.96
CA SER A 365 16.82 -3.30 23.09
C SER A 365 15.67 -2.50 23.71
N ASN A 366 14.46 -2.61 23.13
CA ASN A 366 13.29 -1.78 23.43
C ASN A 366 13.54 -0.25 23.28
N SER A 367 14.61 0.16 22.57
CA SER A 367 14.88 1.56 22.27
C SER A 367 13.95 2.14 21.21
N LEU A 368 13.38 1.27 20.37
CA LEU A 368 12.63 1.63 19.15
C LEU A 368 13.46 2.53 18.22
N GLN A 369 14.79 2.46 18.27
CA GLN A 369 15.64 3.27 17.40
C GLN A 369 15.40 2.92 15.93
N ARG A 370 15.33 3.95 15.08
CA ARG A 370 15.20 3.83 13.63
C ARG A 370 16.59 3.79 12.99
N THR A 371 16.92 2.69 12.30
CA THR A 371 18.19 2.56 11.56
C THR A 371 17.91 2.43 10.07
N PRO A 372 18.44 3.33 9.22
CA PRO A 372 18.20 3.25 7.77
C PRO A 372 18.84 1.99 7.18
N LYS A 373 18.09 1.24 6.40
CA LYS A 373 18.62 0.13 5.60
C LYS A 373 19.27 0.66 4.31
N LEU A 374 19.99 -0.20 3.60
CA LEU A 374 20.61 0.14 2.32
C LEU A 374 19.57 0.65 1.31
N SER A 375 18.36 0.09 1.32
CA SER A 375 17.24 0.53 0.50
C SER A 375 16.80 1.97 0.76
N ALA A 376 16.85 2.46 2.00
CA ALA A 376 16.58 3.86 2.32
C ALA A 376 17.61 4.78 1.63
N THR A 377 18.89 4.44 1.72
CA THR A 377 19.99 5.20 1.08
C THR A 377 19.86 5.20 -0.44
N TRP A 378 19.53 4.04 -1.02
CA TRP A 378 19.27 3.91 -2.45
C TRP A 378 18.08 4.77 -2.88
N PHE A 379 16.97 4.73 -2.13
CA PHE A 379 15.75 5.46 -2.46
C PHE A 379 15.99 6.97 -2.42
N THR A 380 16.62 7.49 -1.36
CA THR A 380 17.05 8.89 -1.29
C THR A 380 17.91 9.29 -2.48
N SER A 381 18.90 8.47 -2.84
CA SER A 381 19.81 8.72 -3.97
C SER A 381 19.08 8.69 -5.33
N PHE A 382 18.09 7.81 -5.46
CA PHE A 382 17.24 7.71 -6.65
C PHE A 382 16.41 8.99 -6.82
N LEU A 383 15.86 9.52 -5.72
CA LEU A 383 15.02 10.72 -5.69
C LEU A 383 15.80 12.02 -5.91
N THR A 384 17.03 12.10 -5.39
CA THR A 384 17.88 13.31 -5.39
C THR A 384 18.85 13.40 -6.57
N ASN A 385 18.92 12.36 -7.40
CA ASN A 385 19.79 12.30 -8.58
C ASN A 385 21.31 12.32 -8.30
N THR A 386 21.75 12.02 -7.08
CA THR A 386 23.18 12.05 -6.68
C THR A 386 24.02 10.91 -7.25
N THR A 387 23.42 9.93 -7.93
CA THR A 387 24.10 8.72 -8.42
C THR A 387 24.75 8.83 -9.80
N LEU A 388 24.84 10.01 -10.42
CA LEU A 388 25.48 10.16 -11.75
C LEU A 388 26.58 11.21 -11.88
N PHE A 389 27.08 11.81 -10.79
CA PHE A 389 28.21 12.79 -10.88
C PHE A 389 29.54 12.36 -10.24
N ASN A 390 29.64 11.21 -9.56
CA ASN A 390 30.88 10.79 -8.87
C ASN A 390 31.62 9.59 -9.50
N ARG A 391 31.51 9.40 -10.82
CA ARG A 391 32.44 8.53 -11.57
C ARG A 391 33.12 9.26 -12.72
N THR A 392 33.79 10.35 -12.39
CA THR A 392 35.05 10.71 -13.04
C THR A 392 36.12 10.58 -11.98
N THR A 393 36.65 9.37 -11.81
CA THR A 393 38.00 9.20 -11.27
C THR A 393 38.92 9.97 -12.21
N GLN A 394 39.35 11.15 -11.78
CA GLN A 394 40.56 11.78 -12.30
C GLN A 394 41.69 10.78 -12.06
N VAL A 395 42.05 10.05 -13.11
CA VAL A 395 43.32 9.32 -13.15
C VAL A 395 44.38 10.41 -13.20
N SER A 396 45.04 10.65 -12.07
CA SER A 396 46.26 11.41 -12.00
C SER A 396 47.33 10.67 -12.82
N VAL A 397 47.69 11.25 -13.96
CA VAL A 397 48.81 10.78 -14.78
C VAL A 397 50.10 11.17 -14.06
N PRO A 398 50.98 10.23 -13.66
CA PRO A 398 52.30 10.56 -13.15
C PRO A 398 53.19 11.10 -14.28
N PRO A 399 54.15 12.01 -14.01
CA PRO A 399 54.95 12.61 -15.05
C PRO A 399 55.81 11.57 -15.80
N HIS A 400 55.80 11.70 -17.13
CA HIS A 400 56.51 10.87 -18.09
C HIS A 400 58.04 10.85 -17.84
N ASN A 401 58.62 9.65 -17.76
CA ASN A 401 60.06 9.42 -17.82
C ASN A 401 60.47 9.23 -19.30
N PRO A 402 61.35 10.08 -19.89
CA PRO A 402 61.51 10.16 -21.35
C PRO A 402 62.49 9.15 -21.97
N ASN A 403 62.66 7.95 -21.42
CA ASN A 403 63.65 6.98 -21.94
C ASN A 403 63.15 5.54 -22.04
N VAL A 404 62.06 5.29 -22.78
CA VAL A 404 61.78 3.94 -23.31
C VAL A 404 61.27 4.05 -24.75
N ILE A 405 62.03 3.43 -25.66
CA ILE A 405 61.80 3.37 -27.09
C ILE A 405 61.41 1.92 -27.48
N HIS A 406 60.43 1.80 -28.40
CA HIS A 406 60.07 0.65 -29.26
C HIS A 406 59.35 -0.56 -28.60
N ASN A 407 58.42 -1.30 -29.23
CA ASN A 407 58.10 -1.44 -30.67
C ASN A 407 56.73 -2.12 -30.92
N SER A 408 56.06 -1.71 -32.01
CA SER A 408 55.25 -2.55 -32.94
C SER A 408 53.91 -3.13 -32.43
N LYS A 409 52.78 -3.19 -33.14
CA LYS A 409 52.40 -3.06 -34.56
C LYS A 409 50.97 -2.52 -34.64
N SER A 410 50.70 -1.76 -35.69
CA SER A 410 49.36 -1.39 -36.16
C SER A 410 48.56 -2.59 -36.65
N LYS A 411 47.30 -2.72 -36.22
CA LYS A 411 46.23 -3.34 -37.00
C LYS A 411 44.90 -2.62 -36.73
N ASP A 412 44.50 -1.88 -37.75
CA ASP A 412 43.14 -1.62 -38.23
C ASP A 412 42.08 -1.04 -37.25
N LEU A 413 41.80 0.25 -37.47
CA LEU A 413 40.48 0.85 -37.32
C LEU A 413 39.50 0.13 -38.26
N ASN A 414 38.45 -0.48 -37.72
CA ASN A 414 37.05 -0.34 -38.19
C ASN A 414 36.14 -1.38 -37.48
N SER A 415 35.61 -1.00 -36.31
CA SER A 415 34.28 -1.45 -35.84
C SER A 415 33.88 -0.63 -34.62
N ALA A 416 33.29 0.55 -34.83
CA ALA A 416 32.52 1.19 -33.78
C ALA A 416 31.25 0.36 -33.56
N ASN A 417 31.16 -0.32 -32.43
CA ASN A 417 29.99 -1.09 -32.01
C ASN A 417 28.95 -0.10 -31.42
N PRO A 418 27.70 -0.02 -31.93
CA PRO A 418 26.70 0.94 -31.42
C PRO A 418 26.07 0.54 -30.06
N PHE A 419 26.48 -0.57 -29.46
CA PHE A 419 25.79 -1.20 -28.33
C PHE A 419 26.34 -0.87 -26.93
N SER A 420 26.54 0.42 -26.60
CA SER A 420 26.88 0.79 -25.21
C SER A 420 26.11 1.98 -24.61
N LEU A 421 25.12 2.52 -25.32
CA LEU A 421 24.32 3.66 -24.85
C LEU A 421 22.90 3.29 -24.35
N GLU A 422 22.37 2.11 -24.68
CA GLU A 422 20.99 1.72 -24.34
C GLU A 422 20.69 1.62 -22.83
N PRO A 423 21.49 0.94 -21.98
CA PRO A 423 21.15 0.78 -20.57
C PRO A 423 21.11 2.11 -19.81
N ALA A 424 22.00 3.04 -20.15
CA ALA A 424 22.06 4.37 -19.55
C ALA A 424 20.88 5.25 -20.01
N LEU A 425 20.51 5.20 -21.29
CA LEU A 425 19.36 5.93 -21.83
C LEU A 425 18.03 5.41 -21.26
N VAL A 426 17.88 4.09 -21.10
CA VAL A 426 16.73 3.48 -20.42
C VAL A 426 16.65 3.94 -18.96
N HIS A 427 17.79 4.01 -18.26
CA HIS A 427 17.84 4.47 -16.87
C HIS A 427 17.50 5.97 -16.72
N ILE A 428 17.94 6.81 -17.65
CA ILE A 428 17.62 8.25 -17.68
C ILE A 428 16.14 8.48 -18.00
N ARG A 429 15.57 7.75 -18.97
CA ARG A 429 14.16 7.89 -19.38
C ARG A 429 13.18 7.36 -18.34
N LEU A 430 13.51 6.23 -17.72
CA LEU A 430 12.77 5.68 -16.58
C LEU A 430 12.69 6.67 -15.42
N LYS A 431 13.79 7.39 -15.15
CA LYS A 431 13.79 8.49 -14.19
C LYS A 431 12.80 9.59 -14.59
N VAL A 432 12.81 10.10 -15.82
CA VAL A 432 11.91 11.21 -16.20
C VAL A 432 10.43 10.88 -15.99
N ASP A 433 10.01 9.66 -16.31
CA ASP A 433 8.62 9.23 -16.15
C ASP A 433 8.23 9.13 -14.66
N ILE A 434 9.07 8.52 -13.82
CA ILE A 434 8.83 8.34 -12.39
C ILE A 434 9.00 9.66 -11.62
N LEU A 435 9.93 10.51 -12.05
CA LEU A 435 10.21 11.78 -11.39
C LEU A 435 9.02 12.76 -11.53
N LYS A 436 8.11 12.56 -12.48
CA LYS A 436 6.88 13.37 -12.62
C LYS A 436 5.75 12.94 -11.68
N MET A 437 5.86 11.77 -11.04
CA MET A 437 4.84 11.23 -10.16
C MET A 437 4.98 11.77 -8.72
N VAL A 438 3.91 11.66 -7.93
CA VAL A 438 3.96 11.72 -6.47
C VAL A 438 4.83 10.55 -5.97
N ARG A 439 5.85 10.85 -5.18
CA ARG A 439 6.82 9.87 -4.67
C ARG A 439 6.72 9.89 -3.17
N ALA A 440 6.25 8.78 -2.65
CA ALA A 440 5.77 8.73 -1.29
C ALA A 440 6.23 7.48 -0.59
N VAL A 441 6.13 7.54 0.72
CA VAL A 441 6.20 6.38 1.59
C VAL A 441 4.85 6.21 2.24
N ALA A 442 4.45 4.96 2.43
CA ALA A 442 3.31 4.59 3.23
C ALA A 442 3.82 3.94 4.51
N THR A 443 3.10 4.13 5.62
CA THR A 443 3.35 3.38 6.85
C THR A 443 2.05 2.76 7.32
N GLY A 444 2.15 1.55 7.86
CA GLY A 444 1.12 0.97 8.69
C GLY A 444 0.93 1.74 10.00
N MET A 445 -0.16 1.43 10.67
CA MET A 445 -0.74 2.26 11.71
C MET A 445 0.04 2.30 13.04
N PHE A 446 1.03 1.41 13.20
CA PHE A 446 1.72 1.16 14.46
C PHE A 446 3.01 1.95 14.68
N SER A 447 3.41 2.83 13.76
CA SER A 447 4.55 3.72 14.03
C SER A 447 4.10 5.06 14.59
N LEU A 448 4.30 5.17 15.90
CA LEU A 448 4.62 6.39 16.66
C LEU A 448 5.10 7.53 15.77
N THR A 449 4.22 8.46 15.39
CA THR A 449 4.60 9.70 14.69
C THR A 449 5.32 10.65 15.65
N SER A 450 6.53 10.25 16.05
CA SER A 450 7.48 11.12 16.71
C SER A 450 7.97 12.16 15.72
N GLN A 451 8.48 13.26 16.25
CA GLN A 451 9.18 14.29 15.48
C GLN A 451 10.31 13.68 14.61
N GLU A 452 10.97 12.63 15.12
CA GLU A 452 12.01 11.86 14.44
C GLU A 452 11.49 11.17 13.16
N ASP A 453 10.31 10.55 13.19
CA ASP A 453 9.74 9.88 12.02
C ASP A 453 9.46 10.86 10.87
N ILE A 454 9.03 12.09 11.20
CA ILE A 454 8.80 13.16 10.20
C ILE A 454 10.13 13.67 9.62
N GLU A 455 11.17 13.78 10.45
CA GLU A 455 12.52 14.15 10.00
C GLU A 455 13.12 13.09 9.07
N ILE A 456 12.87 11.81 9.36
CA ILE A 456 13.22 10.70 8.47
C ILE A 456 12.58 10.88 7.10
N MET A 457 11.27 11.16 7.02
CA MET A 457 10.59 11.40 5.74
C MET A 457 11.23 12.57 4.96
N GLN A 458 11.55 13.67 5.66
CA GLN A 458 12.24 14.80 5.03
C GLN A 458 13.64 14.39 4.51
N SER A 459 14.36 13.55 5.25
CA SER A 459 15.67 13.04 4.84
C SER A 459 15.60 12.14 3.61
N LEU A 460 14.51 11.38 3.46
CA LEU A 460 14.23 10.55 2.28
C LEU A 460 13.88 11.36 1.04
N ARG A 461 13.53 12.65 1.18
CA ARG A 461 13.11 13.54 0.08
C ARG A 461 11.83 13.08 -0.63
N VAL A 462 10.93 12.44 0.11
CA VAL A 462 9.56 12.17 -0.35
C VAL A 462 8.77 13.47 -0.40
N ASN A 463 7.78 13.55 -1.29
CA ASN A 463 6.90 14.72 -1.41
C ASN A 463 5.47 14.45 -0.95
N ALA A 464 5.14 13.21 -0.58
CA ALA A 464 3.88 12.87 0.08
C ALA A 464 4.08 11.75 1.11
N TYR A 465 3.17 11.70 2.08
CA TYR A 465 3.13 10.67 3.10
C TYR A 465 1.72 10.11 3.23
N ARG A 466 1.58 8.79 3.08
CA ARG A 466 0.30 8.10 3.26
C ARG A 466 0.19 7.49 4.66
N PHE A 467 -0.89 7.83 5.36
CA PHE A 467 -1.23 7.29 6.68
C PHE A 467 -2.74 7.13 6.85
N SER A 468 -3.17 6.34 7.84
CA SER A 468 -4.59 6.21 8.20
C SER A 468 -4.96 6.97 9.48
N ILE A 469 -6.22 7.38 9.55
CA ILE A 469 -6.83 7.92 10.76
C ILE A 469 -7.55 6.78 11.47
N SER A 470 -7.28 6.59 12.76
CA SER A 470 -7.95 5.60 13.58
C SER A 470 -9.36 6.06 13.91
N TRP A 471 -10.36 5.29 13.47
CA TRP A 471 -11.75 5.58 13.82
C TRP A 471 -11.94 5.59 15.34
N THR A 472 -11.42 4.61 16.08
CA THR A 472 -11.55 4.59 17.54
C THR A 472 -10.82 5.75 18.22
N ARG A 473 -9.77 6.31 17.63
CA ARG A 473 -9.10 7.50 18.16
C ARG A 473 -9.95 8.75 18.00
N ILE A 474 -10.73 8.87 16.92
CA ILE A 474 -11.60 10.03 16.66
C ILE A 474 -12.98 9.89 17.31
N LEU A 475 -13.61 8.72 17.16
CA LEU A 475 -14.93 8.38 17.69
C LEU A 475 -14.86 7.02 18.42
N PRO A 476 -14.38 6.97 19.68
CA PRO A 476 -14.20 5.72 20.43
C PRO A 476 -15.50 4.90 20.60
N LYS A 477 -16.66 5.57 20.55
CA LYS A 477 -17.98 4.95 20.67
C LYS A 477 -18.81 5.05 19.38
N GLY A 478 -18.17 5.25 18.23
CA GLY A 478 -18.86 5.59 16.98
C GLY A 478 -19.70 6.87 17.14
N ARG A 479 -20.86 6.95 16.45
CA ARG A 479 -21.77 8.10 16.56
C ARG A 479 -22.50 8.22 17.91
N PHE A 480 -22.33 7.23 18.80
CA PHE A 480 -22.96 7.21 20.13
C PHE A 480 -22.14 7.92 21.21
N GLY A 481 -20.97 8.48 20.84
CA GLY A 481 -20.13 9.27 21.73
C GLY A 481 -19.80 10.64 21.14
N ASN A 482 -18.98 11.39 21.87
CA ASN A 482 -18.44 12.65 21.39
C ASN A 482 -17.14 12.42 20.61
N VAL A 483 -16.84 13.33 19.69
CA VAL A 483 -15.52 13.43 19.06
C VAL A 483 -14.45 13.57 20.15
N ASN A 484 -13.36 12.82 20.01
CA ASN A 484 -12.23 12.89 20.93
C ASN A 484 -11.27 14.03 20.51
N PRO A 485 -11.25 15.19 21.21
CA PRO A 485 -10.43 16.33 20.82
C PRO A 485 -8.94 16.03 20.84
N LYS A 486 -8.47 15.11 21.71
CA LYS A 486 -7.06 14.71 21.76
C LYS A 486 -6.66 13.89 20.53
N GLY A 487 -7.59 13.09 20.00
CA GLY A 487 -7.41 12.38 18.74
C GLY A 487 -7.29 13.36 17.56
N ILE A 488 -8.13 14.39 17.53
CA ILE A 488 -8.07 15.47 16.53
C ILE A 488 -6.74 16.23 16.62
N GLU A 489 -6.34 16.64 17.82
CA GLU A 489 -5.07 17.35 18.05
C GLU A 489 -3.86 16.53 17.59
N PHE A 490 -3.87 15.21 17.83
CA PHE A 490 -2.82 14.31 17.39
C PHE A 490 -2.64 14.34 15.86
N TYR A 491 -3.72 14.19 15.08
CA TYR A 491 -3.64 14.22 13.62
C TYR A 491 -3.37 15.61 13.06
N ASN A 492 -3.88 16.67 13.70
CA ASN A 492 -3.52 18.05 13.34
C ASN A 492 -2.01 18.26 13.44
N LYS A 493 -1.38 17.83 14.56
CA LYS A 493 0.07 17.93 14.72
C LYS A 493 0.83 17.19 13.62
N ILE A 494 0.38 16.01 13.21
CA ILE A 494 1.01 15.26 12.10
C ILE A 494 0.88 16.04 10.80
N ILE A 495 -0.34 16.42 10.42
CA ILE A 495 -0.64 17.11 9.16
C ILE A 495 0.13 18.42 9.07
N ASP A 496 0.11 19.24 10.13
CA ASP A 496 0.82 20.52 10.16
C ASP A 496 2.33 20.32 10.02
N ASN A 497 2.90 19.33 10.69
CA ASN A 497 4.34 19.05 10.61
C ASN A 497 4.79 18.52 9.24
N LEU A 498 3.94 17.76 8.54
CA LEU A 498 4.19 17.32 7.17
C LEU A 498 4.19 18.52 6.22
N LEU A 499 3.16 19.36 6.29
CA LEU A 499 3.01 20.54 5.43
C LEU A 499 4.12 21.56 5.67
N LEU A 500 4.54 21.78 6.93
CA LEU A 500 5.69 22.63 7.27
C LEU A 500 7.00 22.18 6.59
N ARG A 501 7.07 20.91 6.18
CA ARG A 501 8.23 20.31 5.49
C ARG A 501 8.00 20.09 4.00
N GLY A 502 6.87 20.56 3.47
CA GLY A 502 6.49 20.39 2.06
C GLY A 502 6.14 18.95 1.69
N ILE A 503 5.68 18.15 2.65
CA ILE A 503 5.22 16.78 2.44
C ILE A 503 3.69 16.79 2.40
N GLU A 504 3.10 16.37 1.28
CA GLU A 504 1.66 16.32 1.09
C GLU A 504 1.03 15.16 1.88
N PRO A 505 0.03 15.40 2.74
CA PRO A 505 -0.68 14.34 3.45
C PRO A 505 -1.66 13.61 2.52
N PHE A 506 -1.50 12.29 2.43
CA PHE A 506 -2.42 11.39 1.71
C PHE A 506 -3.15 10.50 2.73
N VAL A 507 -4.42 10.80 3.00
CA VAL A 507 -5.09 10.27 4.19
C VAL A 507 -6.04 9.14 3.85
N THR A 508 -5.88 7.99 4.51
CA THR A 508 -6.86 6.91 4.52
C THR A 508 -7.80 7.05 5.71
N ILE A 509 -9.11 7.11 5.46
CA ILE A 509 -10.12 7.26 6.53
C ILE A 509 -10.22 5.96 7.34
N PHE A 510 -10.20 4.81 6.67
CA PHE A 510 -10.24 3.50 7.32
C PHE A 510 -9.34 2.48 6.62
N HIS A 511 -8.60 1.73 7.42
CA HIS A 511 -7.65 0.69 7.07
C HIS A 511 -7.72 -0.38 8.17
N ALA A 512 -8.60 -1.37 8.04
CA ALA A 512 -8.87 -2.34 9.10
C ALA A 512 -7.59 -2.90 9.73
N ASP A 513 -7.24 -2.59 10.98
CA ASP A 513 -6.09 -3.13 11.73
C ASP A 513 -6.50 -4.24 12.73
N MET A 514 -5.53 -5.04 13.18
CA MET A 514 -5.72 -6.12 14.16
C MET A 514 -5.29 -5.65 15.55
N PRO A 515 -6.12 -5.82 16.61
CA PRO A 515 -5.70 -6.69 17.71
C PRO A 515 -6.87 -7.31 18.52
N GLN A 516 -7.21 -8.58 18.32
CA GLN A 516 -8.01 -9.32 19.32
C GLN A 516 -7.33 -10.61 19.77
N ILE A 517 -6.73 -11.36 18.85
CA ILE A 517 -6.09 -12.63 19.19
C ILE A 517 -4.85 -12.44 20.07
N PRO A 518 -3.95 -11.46 19.81
CA PRO A 518 -2.79 -11.29 20.69
C PRO A 518 -3.16 -10.87 22.12
N GLU A 519 -4.26 -10.14 22.28
CA GLU A 519 -4.73 -9.72 23.59
C GLU A 519 -5.45 -10.86 24.34
N ASN A 520 -6.34 -11.59 23.67
CA ASN A 520 -7.09 -12.68 24.29
C ASN A 520 -6.24 -13.93 24.54
N ARG A 521 -5.32 -14.25 23.63
CA ARG A 521 -4.49 -15.47 23.71
C ARG A 521 -3.18 -15.24 24.45
N TYR A 522 -2.64 -14.01 24.37
CA TYR A 522 -1.33 -13.70 24.89
C TYR A 522 -1.34 -12.45 25.78
N GLY A 523 -2.44 -11.89 26.29
CA GLY A 523 -2.39 -10.77 27.26
C GLY A 523 -1.81 -9.46 26.69
N GLY A 524 -1.77 -9.31 25.37
CA GLY A 524 -1.38 -8.08 24.68
C GLY A 524 0.11 -7.75 24.83
N TRP A 525 0.44 -6.46 24.84
CA TRP A 525 1.81 -5.93 24.95
C TRP A 525 2.54 -6.28 26.26
N LEU A 526 1.87 -6.92 27.21
CA LEU A 526 2.41 -7.35 28.51
C LEU A 526 3.00 -8.77 28.49
N ASN A 527 2.98 -9.46 27.34
CA ASN A 527 3.48 -10.82 27.24
C ASN A 527 4.84 -10.90 26.56
N HIS A 528 5.73 -11.62 27.23
CA HIS A 528 7.10 -11.93 26.84
C HIS A 528 7.21 -12.79 25.56
N LEU A 529 6.09 -13.28 25.01
CA LEU A 529 6.03 -13.95 23.70
C LEU A 529 5.69 -12.99 22.55
N ILE A 530 5.28 -11.75 22.85
CA ILE A 530 4.98 -10.67 21.88
C ILE A 530 6.05 -9.54 21.93
N GLN A 531 6.80 -9.46 23.02
CA GLN A 531 8.08 -8.74 23.10
C GLN A 531 9.19 -9.59 22.50
#